data_AF-C8YM64-F1
#
_entry.id   AF-C8YM64-F1
#
_cell.length_a   1.000
_cell.length_b   1.000
_cell.length_c   1.000
_cell.angle_alpha   90.00
_cell.angle_beta   90.00
_cell.angle_gamma   90.00
#
_symmetry.space_group_name_H-M   'P 1'
#
loop_
_entity.id
_entity.type
_entity.pdbx_description
1 polymer ?
#
loop_
_entity_poly.entity_id
_entity_poly.type
_entity_poly.pdbx_seq_one_letter_code
_entity_poly.pdbx_strand_id
1 'polypeptide(L)'
;VVTGQTDNLAAALAKTSGKDFVNFAKTLDISHSTIGNKVCATKSGGSGSKYGEYAIETDNNSTNGNGKVAVCGGQNTSNSNGSTGQQFLRDFVKGSLEDGSKNWPTSKHKTGTPTSAANDNAKAVAGDLTKLTSEEKTIVAGLLAKTIEGGEVVEVRAVSSTSVMV
;
A
#
# COMPACT_ATOMS: atom_id res chain seq x y z
N VAL A 1 -9.64 -17.82 -14.00
CA VAL A 1 -8.28 -17.41 -14.45
C VAL A 1 -7.76 -16.13 -13.76
N VAL A 2 -8.57 -15.40 -12.97
CA VAL A 2 -8.18 -14.11 -12.35
C VAL A 2 -7.36 -14.27 -11.04
N THR A 3 -7.36 -15.44 -10.41
CA THR A 3 -6.69 -15.67 -9.11
C THR A 3 -5.16 -15.61 -9.24
N GLY A 4 -4.58 -16.28 -10.24
CA GLY A 4 -3.12 -16.32 -10.42
C GLY A 4 -2.47 -14.96 -10.72
N GLN A 5 -3.18 -14.05 -11.40
CA GLN A 5 -2.65 -12.71 -11.68
C GLN A 5 -2.54 -11.84 -10.43
N THR A 6 -3.55 -11.90 -9.56
CA THR A 6 -3.54 -11.13 -8.31
C THR A 6 -2.48 -11.66 -7.35
N ASP A 7 -2.32 -12.98 -7.26
CA ASP A 7 -1.30 -13.62 -6.42
C ASP A 7 0.12 -13.30 -6.88
N ASN A 8 0.36 -13.33 -8.20
CA ASN A 8 1.66 -12.95 -8.78
C ASN A 8 1.99 -11.47 -8.53
N LEU A 9 1.00 -10.57 -8.69
CA LEU A 9 1.18 -9.16 -8.40
C LEU A 9 1.45 -8.93 -6.91
N ALA A 10 0.72 -9.60 -6.01
CA ALA A 10 0.94 -9.51 -4.57
C ALA A 10 2.35 -9.99 -4.19
N ALA A 11 2.83 -11.09 -4.80
CA ALA A 11 4.18 -11.59 -4.57
C ALA A 11 5.26 -10.62 -5.08
N ALA A 12 5.03 -9.94 -6.20
CA ALA A 12 5.93 -8.91 -6.70
C ALA A 12 5.96 -7.67 -5.78
N LEU A 13 4.78 -7.16 -5.38
CA LEU A 13 4.66 -6.04 -4.45
C LEU A 13 5.28 -6.34 -3.08
N ALA A 14 5.17 -7.58 -2.60
CA ALA A 14 5.75 -7.99 -1.32
C ALA A 14 7.29 -7.97 -1.33
N LYS A 15 7.93 -7.98 -2.50
CA LYS A 15 9.39 -7.84 -2.65
C LYS A 15 9.83 -6.38 -2.74
N THR A 16 8.92 -5.45 -3.03
CA THR A 16 9.20 -4.02 -3.00
C THR A 16 9.41 -3.57 -1.57
N SER A 17 10.49 -2.82 -1.31
CA SER A 17 10.75 -2.30 0.04
C SER A 17 9.60 -1.37 0.48
N GLY A 18 9.33 -1.31 1.77
CA GLY A 18 8.27 -0.42 2.28
C GLY A 18 8.55 1.05 1.94
N LYS A 19 9.82 1.46 1.95
CA LYS A 19 10.24 2.81 1.58
C LYS A 19 9.91 3.14 0.12
N ASP A 20 10.22 2.21 -0.78
CA ASP A 20 9.92 2.36 -2.20
C ASP A 20 8.41 2.38 -2.44
N PHE A 21 7.66 1.51 -1.76
CA PHE A 21 6.19 1.51 -1.83
C PHE A 21 5.60 2.84 -1.35
N VAL A 22 6.11 3.40 -0.26
CA VAL A 22 5.72 4.73 0.23
C VAL A 22 6.01 5.82 -0.81
N ASN A 23 7.17 5.77 -1.46
CA ASN A 23 7.51 6.74 -2.52
C ASN A 23 6.59 6.62 -3.75
N PHE A 24 6.31 5.39 -4.18
CA PHE A 24 5.33 5.10 -5.22
C PHE A 24 3.97 5.71 -4.87
N ALA A 25 3.47 5.44 -3.67
CA ALA A 25 2.15 5.89 -3.25
C ALA A 25 2.07 7.42 -3.10
N LYS A 26 3.10 8.07 -2.57
CA LYS A 26 3.22 9.55 -2.54
C LYS A 26 3.17 10.13 -3.96
N THR A 27 3.90 9.52 -4.90
CA THR A 27 3.93 9.97 -6.32
C THR A 27 2.56 9.78 -6.99
N LEU A 28 1.89 8.66 -6.73
CA LEU A 28 0.56 8.36 -7.26
C LEU A 28 -0.48 9.34 -6.72
N ASP A 29 -0.44 9.68 -5.42
CA ASP A 29 -1.37 10.64 -4.83
C ASP A 29 -1.19 12.06 -5.40
N ILE A 30 0.06 12.46 -5.71
CA ILE A 30 0.34 13.76 -6.35
C ILE A 30 -0.10 13.79 -7.81
N SER A 31 0.25 12.75 -8.59
CA SER A 31 0.07 12.76 -10.05
C SER A 31 -1.32 12.29 -10.49
N HIS A 32 -1.92 11.37 -9.72
CA HIS A 32 -3.17 10.69 -10.04
C HIS A 32 -3.99 10.39 -8.77
N SER A 33 -4.29 11.42 -7.98
CA SER A 33 -5.06 11.31 -6.73
C SER A 33 -6.38 10.54 -6.86
N THR A 34 -7.06 10.63 -8.02
CA THR A 34 -8.28 9.87 -8.31
C THR A 34 -8.05 8.36 -8.30
N ILE A 35 -6.87 7.89 -8.73
CA ILE A 35 -6.47 6.48 -8.64
C ILE A 35 -6.11 6.13 -7.19
N GLY A 36 -5.37 7.02 -6.51
CA GLY A 36 -5.04 6.86 -5.09
C GLY A 36 -6.28 6.69 -4.20
N ASN A 37 -7.39 7.36 -4.54
CA ASN A 37 -8.69 7.25 -3.87
C ASN A 37 -9.45 5.94 -4.16
N LYS A 38 -8.94 5.07 -5.04
CA LYS A 38 -9.54 3.75 -5.31
C LYS A 38 -8.77 2.61 -4.64
N VAL A 39 -7.59 2.89 -4.10
CA VAL A 39 -6.68 1.90 -3.52
C VAL A 39 -6.66 2.07 -2.02
N CYS A 40 -6.69 0.95 -1.28
CA CYS A 40 -6.73 0.95 0.18
C CYS A 40 -7.90 1.78 0.74
N ALA A 41 -9.03 1.77 0.06
CA ALA A 41 -10.19 2.51 0.51
C ALA A 41 -10.81 1.79 1.73
N THR A 42 -10.74 2.39 2.92
CA THR A 42 -11.26 1.78 4.16
C THR A 42 -12.76 1.56 4.09
N LYS A 43 -13.28 0.59 4.84
CA LYS A 43 -14.71 0.22 4.78
C LYS A 43 -15.38 0.48 6.13
N SER A 44 -16.66 0.82 6.11
CA SER A 44 -17.48 0.92 7.32
C SER A 44 -18.00 -0.47 7.72
N GLY A 45 -18.36 -0.61 8.99
CA GLY A 45 -19.00 -1.83 9.51
C GLY A 45 -20.47 -2.00 9.10
N GLY A 46 -21.04 -1.04 8.38
CA GLY A 46 -22.46 -0.97 8.05
C GLY A 46 -22.89 0.42 7.59
N SER A 47 -24.18 0.54 7.21
CA SER A 47 -24.77 1.83 6.83
C SER A 47 -24.81 2.77 8.04
N GLY A 48 -24.28 3.99 7.89
CA GLY A 48 -24.20 4.98 8.96
C GLY A 48 -23.10 4.72 10.00
N SER A 49 -22.31 3.64 9.85
CA SER A 49 -21.17 3.34 10.73
C SER A 49 -19.91 4.08 10.29
N LYS A 50 -18.99 4.30 11.24
CA LYS A 50 -17.66 4.85 10.97
C LYS A 50 -16.81 3.92 10.10
N TYR A 51 -15.87 4.49 9.37
CA TYR A 51 -14.87 3.78 8.57
C TYR A 51 -13.67 3.35 9.41
N GLY A 52 -12.92 2.37 8.92
CA GLY A 52 -11.62 2.02 9.51
C GLY A 52 -10.69 3.22 9.44
N GLU A 53 -9.96 3.46 10.52
CA GLU A 53 -8.98 4.54 10.60
C GLU A 53 -7.56 3.96 10.63
N TYR A 54 -6.70 4.40 9.72
CA TYR A 54 -5.35 3.92 9.61
C TYR A 54 -4.50 4.25 10.82
N ALA A 55 -3.80 3.25 11.33
CA ALA A 55 -2.86 3.36 12.43
C ALA A 55 -1.71 2.35 12.28
N ILE A 56 -0.70 2.47 13.14
CA ILE A 56 0.48 1.59 13.16
C ILE A 56 0.17 0.16 13.65
N GLU A 57 -0.98 -0.07 14.29
CA GLU A 57 -1.44 -1.38 14.72
C GLU A 57 -2.96 -1.48 14.57
N THR A 58 -3.45 -2.65 14.16
CA THR A 58 -4.90 -2.93 14.11
C THR A 58 -5.43 -3.09 15.54
N ASP A 59 -6.36 -2.21 15.93
CA ASP A 59 -7.17 -2.26 17.16
C ASP A 59 -8.65 -2.10 16.77
N ASN A 60 -9.18 -3.16 16.17
CA ASN A 60 -10.48 -3.17 15.51
C ASN A 60 -11.25 -4.43 15.87
N ASN A 61 -11.56 -4.55 17.16
CA ASN A 61 -12.47 -5.55 17.72
C ASN A 61 -13.88 -4.95 17.83
N SER A 62 -14.91 -5.78 17.68
CA SER A 62 -16.32 -5.36 17.76
C SER A 62 -16.74 -4.87 19.15
N THR A 63 -16.22 -5.48 20.21
CA THR A 63 -16.66 -5.15 21.58
C THR A 63 -15.92 -3.93 22.14
N ASN A 64 -14.59 -3.91 22.01
CA ASN A 64 -13.72 -2.95 22.73
C ASN A 64 -12.68 -2.28 21.82
N GLY A 65 -12.81 -2.41 20.49
CA GLY A 65 -11.84 -1.86 19.55
C GLY A 65 -11.96 -0.34 19.39
N ASN A 66 -10.86 0.27 18.97
CA ASN A 66 -10.77 1.70 18.68
C ASN A 66 -11.02 2.04 17.20
N GLY A 67 -11.53 1.09 16.42
CA GLY A 67 -11.77 1.25 14.97
C GLY A 67 -10.49 1.50 14.16
N LYS A 68 -9.32 1.12 14.70
CA LYS A 68 -8.02 1.35 14.07
C LYS A 68 -7.58 0.16 13.22
N VAL A 69 -7.11 0.40 12.00
CA VAL A 69 -6.69 -0.65 11.07
C VAL A 69 -5.26 -0.39 10.58
N ALA A 70 -4.43 -1.43 10.52
CA ALA A 70 -3.11 -1.39 9.87
C ALA A 70 -3.11 -2.10 8.50
N VAL A 71 -4.28 -2.61 8.08
CA VAL A 71 -4.47 -3.34 6.82
C VAL A 71 -5.08 -2.43 5.75
N CYS A 72 -4.47 -2.37 4.57
CA CYS A 72 -5.00 -1.70 3.38
C CYS A 72 -6.45 -2.14 3.09
N GLY A 73 -7.36 -1.19 2.91
CA GLY A 73 -8.80 -1.44 2.73
C GLY A 73 -9.52 -2.01 3.96
N GLY A 74 -8.94 -1.91 5.16
CA GLY A 74 -9.50 -2.45 6.40
C GLY A 74 -10.93 -1.98 6.67
N GLN A 75 -11.78 -2.92 7.08
CA GLN A 75 -13.16 -2.63 7.47
C GLN A 75 -13.26 -2.38 8.97
N ASN A 76 -13.94 -1.31 9.37
CA ASN A 76 -14.26 -1.11 10.79
C ASN A 76 -15.23 -2.18 11.29
N THR A 77 -14.90 -2.79 12.41
CA THR A 77 -15.80 -3.72 13.12
C THR A 77 -16.23 -3.17 14.47
N SER A 78 -15.62 -2.07 14.94
CA SER A 78 -15.96 -1.41 16.20
C SER A 78 -17.25 -0.61 16.10
N ASN A 79 -18.09 -0.68 17.12
CA ASN A 79 -19.46 -0.13 17.09
C ASN A 79 -19.52 1.42 17.10
N SER A 80 -18.52 2.10 17.68
CA SER A 80 -18.61 3.55 17.95
C SER A 80 -17.35 4.36 17.57
N ASN A 81 -16.26 3.66 17.24
CA ASN A 81 -14.93 4.26 17.01
C ASN A 81 -14.52 4.18 15.53
N GLY A 82 -13.48 4.91 15.15
CA GLY A 82 -12.97 4.98 13.77
C GLY A 82 -13.15 6.36 13.13
N SER A 83 -12.94 6.41 11.82
CA SER A 83 -12.97 7.63 11.02
C SER A 83 -14.39 7.97 10.56
N THR A 84 -14.73 9.26 10.53
CA THR A 84 -16.01 9.76 9.98
C THR A 84 -16.05 9.71 8.45
N GLY A 85 -14.88 9.69 7.81
CA GLY A 85 -14.74 9.60 6.36
C GLY A 85 -13.90 8.40 5.95
N GLN A 86 -14.12 7.95 4.71
CA GLN A 86 -13.30 6.92 4.10
C GLN A 86 -11.86 7.41 3.93
N GLN A 87 -10.90 6.54 4.24
CA GLN A 87 -9.47 6.80 4.08
C GLN A 87 -8.93 5.96 2.93
N PHE A 88 -7.82 6.40 2.33
CA PHE A 88 -7.30 5.84 1.09
C PHE A 88 -5.79 5.58 1.17
N LEU A 89 -5.16 5.25 0.03
CA LEU A 89 -3.74 4.91 -0.06
C LEU A 89 -2.80 5.92 0.63
N ARG A 90 -3.05 7.23 0.48
CA ARG A 90 -2.24 8.27 1.16
C ARG A 90 -2.32 8.17 2.69
N ASP A 91 -3.50 7.83 3.21
CA ASP A 91 -3.77 7.73 4.64
C ASP A 91 -3.18 6.43 5.19
N PHE A 92 -3.22 5.36 4.40
CA PHE A 92 -2.54 4.10 4.72
C PHE A 92 -1.02 4.29 4.86
N VAL A 93 -0.41 4.96 3.88
CA VAL A 93 1.03 5.28 3.91
C VAL A 93 1.38 6.12 5.13
N LYS A 94 0.59 7.16 5.41
CA LYS A 94 0.82 8.09 6.52
C LYS A 94 0.57 7.45 7.88
N GLY A 95 -0.52 6.72 8.03
CA GLY A 95 -1.00 6.20 9.30
C GLY A 95 -0.45 4.83 9.66
N SER A 96 -0.15 3.99 8.68
CA SER A 96 0.24 2.59 8.92
C SER A 96 1.69 2.27 8.55
N LEU A 97 2.31 2.94 7.57
CA LEU A 97 3.62 2.48 7.08
C LEU A 97 4.85 3.12 7.74
N GLU A 98 4.72 4.22 8.47
CA GLU A 98 5.84 4.93 9.15
C GLU A 98 7.06 5.09 8.24
N ASP A 99 6.86 5.82 7.13
CA ASP A 99 7.82 6.01 6.02
C ASP A 99 8.34 4.71 5.37
N GLY A 100 7.62 3.61 5.57
CA GLY A 100 7.92 2.29 4.98
C GLY A 100 8.68 1.35 5.92
N SER A 101 8.88 1.75 7.18
CA SER A 101 9.57 0.92 8.18
C SER A 101 8.64 -0.08 8.89
N LYS A 102 7.32 0.12 8.81
CA LYS A 102 6.32 -0.73 9.48
C LYS A 102 5.24 -1.20 8.52
N ASN A 103 4.59 -2.29 8.91
CA ASN A 103 3.36 -2.81 8.30
C ASN A 103 3.44 -3.14 6.79
N TRP A 104 4.62 -3.16 6.18
CA TRP A 104 4.82 -3.58 4.80
C TRP A 104 5.82 -4.73 4.72
N PRO A 105 5.54 -5.83 3.99
CA PRO A 105 4.28 -6.12 3.27
C PRO A 105 3.19 -6.75 4.13
N THR A 106 3.45 -6.95 5.43
CA THR A 106 2.53 -7.60 6.37
C THR A 106 2.14 -6.63 7.48
N SER A 107 0.85 -6.53 7.78
CA SER A 107 0.32 -5.68 8.83
C SER A 107 0.72 -6.16 10.23
N LYS A 108 0.53 -5.29 11.23
CA LYS A 108 0.67 -5.61 12.64
C LYS A 108 -0.67 -5.45 13.35
N HIS A 109 -0.97 -6.44 14.17
CA HIS A 109 -2.19 -6.52 14.95
C HIS A 109 -1.85 -6.38 16.43
N LYS A 110 -2.73 -5.72 17.19
CA LYS A 110 -2.56 -5.57 18.64
C LYS A 110 -2.51 -6.96 19.30
N THR A 111 -1.66 -7.12 20.31
CA THR A 111 -1.56 -8.38 21.08
C THR A 111 -2.94 -8.80 21.60
N GLY A 112 -3.26 -10.09 21.46
CA GLY A 112 -4.58 -10.64 21.80
C GLY A 112 -5.63 -10.58 20.68
N THR A 113 -5.24 -10.12 19.49
CA THR A 113 -6.05 -10.25 18.26
C THR A 113 -5.43 -11.31 17.32
N PRO A 114 -6.19 -11.86 16.35
CA PRO A 114 -5.64 -12.84 15.41
C PRO A 114 -4.39 -12.33 14.70
N THR A 115 -3.40 -13.22 14.56
CA THR A 115 -2.14 -12.92 13.86
C THR A 115 -2.42 -12.51 12.42
N SER A 116 -1.72 -11.48 11.95
CA SER A 116 -1.77 -11.04 10.56
C SER A 116 -1.40 -12.17 9.60
N ALA A 117 -2.16 -12.30 8.51
CA ALA A 117 -1.81 -13.22 7.44
C ALA A 117 -0.56 -12.73 6.71
N ALA A 118 0.31 -13.64 6.30
CA ALA A 118 1.53 -13.28 5.57
C ALA A 118 1.19 -12.50 4.28
N ASN A 119 1.85 -11.35 4.13
CA ASN A 119 1.72 -10.42 3.00
C ASN A 119 0.31 -9.88 2.79
N ASP A 120 -0.51 -9.79 3.86
CA ASP A 120 -1.88 -9.30 3.79
C ASP A 120 -2.00 -7.90 3.15
N ASN A 121 -1.10 -6.97 3.47
CA ASN A 121 -1.08 -5.65 2.87
C ASN A 121 -0.72 -5.68 1.38
N ALA A 122 0.29 -6.43 0.99
CA ALA A 122 0.64 -6.58 -0.43
C ALA A 122 -0.51 -7.24 -1.24
N LYS A 123 -1.20 -8.23 -0.65
CA LYS A 123 -2.37 -8.87 -1.26
C LYS A 123 -3.56 -7.91 -1.38
N ALA A 124 -3.83 -7.13 -0.33
CA ALA A 124 -4.90 -6.14 -0.34
C ALA A 124 -4.67 -5.07 -1.42
N VAL A 125 -3.45 -4.52 -1.49
CA VAL A 125 -3.07 -3.56 -2.55
C VAL A 125 -3.21 -4.19 -3.93
N ALA A 126 -2.65 -5.39 -4.15
CA ALA A 126 -2.77 -6.09 -5.43
C ALA A 126 -4.24 -6.27 -5.84
N GLY A 127 -5.10 -6.67 -4.89
CA GLY A 127 -6.52 -6.87 -5.11
C GLY A 127 -7.27 -5.59 -5.50
N ASP A 128 -6.84 -4.42 -5.04
CA ASP A 128 -7.41 -3.15 -5.47
C ASP A 128 -6.86 -2.70 -6.83
N LEU A 129 -5.55 -2.90 -7.07
CA LEU A 129 -4.93 -2.60 -8.37
C LEU A 129 -5.52 -3.44 -9.52
N THR A 130 -5.86 -4.71 -9.28
CA THR A 130 -6.48 -5.55 -10.32
C THR A 130 -7.92 -5.16 -10.65
N LYS A 131 -8.59 -4.36 -9.82
CA LYS A 131 -9.95 -3.83 -10.07
C LYS A 131 -9.96 -2.50 -10.83
N LEU A 132 -8.81 -1.84 -10.95
CA LEU A 132 -8.70 -0.61 -11.73
C LEU A 132 -9.03 -0.85 -13.22
N THR A 133 -9.37 0.23 -13.92
CA THR A 133 -9.55 0.19 -15.38
C THR A 133 -8.21 -0.10 -16.07
N SER A 134 -8.25 -0.51 -17.34
CA SER A 134 -7.03 -0.83 -18.10
C SER A 134 -6.07 0.36 -18.20
N GLU A 135 -6.60 1.58 -18.38
CA GLU A 135 -5.80 2.81 -18.45
C GLU A 135 -5.13 3.13 -17.11
N GLU A 136 -5.88 3.06 -16.02
CA GLU A 136 -5.36 3.28 -14.66
C GLU A 136 -4.29 2.24 -14.28
N LYS A 137 -4.46 0.98 -14.71
CA LYS A 137 -3.45 -0.07 -14.53
C LYS A 137 -2.16 0.25 -15.25
N THR A 138 -2.22 0.75 -16.48
CA THR A 138 -1.02 1.16 -17.23
C THR A 138 -0.27 2.28 -16.53
N ILE A 139 -0.99 3.28 -16.00
CA ILE A 139 -0.39 4.37 -15.22
C ILE A 139 0.31 3.83 -13.97
N VAL A 140 -0.37 2.99 -13.19
CA VAL A 140 0.20 2.40 -11.96
C VAL A 140 1.41 1.53 -12.27
N ALA A 141 1.35 0.70 -13.31
CA ALA A 141 2.46 -0.14 -13.73
C ALA A 141 3.69 0.70 -14.12
N GLY A 142 3.48 1.79 -14.86
CA GLY A 142 4.55 2.72 -15.22
C GLY A 142 5.19 3.41 -14.01
N LEU A 143 4.39 3.79 -13.01
CA LEU A 143 4.89 4.39 -11.77
C LEU A 143 5.65 3.37 -10.90
N LEU A 144 5.16 2.14 -10.80
CA LEU A 144 5.84 1.06 -10.08
C LEU A 144 7.18 0.71 -10.74
N ALA A 145 7.23 0.63 -12.07
CA ALA A 145 8.48 0.38 -12.81
C ALA A 145 9.54 1.44 -12.51
N LYS A 146 9.16 2.73 -12.58
CA LYS A 146 10.06 3.85 -12.24
C LYS A 146 10.56 3.81 -10.80
N THR A 147 9.72 3.33 -9.87
CA THR A 147 10.08 3.23 -8.46
C THR A 147 11.12 2.14 -8.22
N ILE A 148 11.10 1.06 -9.01
CA ILE A 148 12.05 -0.06 -8.90
C ILE A 148 13.37 0.25 -9.63
N GLU A 149 13.32 0.96 -10.76
CA GLU A 149 14.52 1.33 -11.53
C GLU A 149 15.36 2.44 -10.85
N GLY A 150 14.76 3.28 -10.01
CA GLY A 150 15.45 4.37 -9.31
C GLY A 150 16.43 3.95 -8.20
N GLY A 151 16.54 2.65 -7.91
CA GLY A 151 17.41 2.10 -6.85
C GLY A 151 18.87 1.89 -7.26
N GLU A 152 19.18 1.90 -8.57
CA GLU A 152 20.55 1.75 -9.08
C GLU A 152 20.84 2.80 -10.16
N VAL A 153 20.98 4.07 -9.75
CA VAL A 153 21.80 5.02 -10.51
C VAL A 153 23.24 4.84 -10.03
N VAL A 154 23.84 3.69 -10.34
CA VAL A 154 25.30 3.60 -10.33
C VAL A 154 25.77 4.42 -11.52
N GLU A 155 26.08 5.67 -11.21
CA GLU A 155 27.17 6.46 -11.78
C GLU A 155 27.65 5.95 -13.15
N VAL A 156 27.02 6.42 -14.23
CA VAL A 156 27.70 6.46 -15.52
C VAL A 156 28.84 7.47 -15.36
N ARG A 157 29.95 7.01 -14.78
CA ARG A 157 31.19 7.77 -14.82
C ARG A 157 31.57 7.89 -16.27
N ALA A 158 31.52 9.13 -16.71
CA ALA A 158 31.95 9.60 -17.99
C ALA A 158 33.22 8.88 -18.47
N VAL A 159 33.10 8.40 -19.70
CA VAL A 159 34.15 8.25 -20.69
C VAL A 159 35.30 9.24 -20.48
N SER A 160 36.53 8.73 -20.40
CA SER A 160 37.67 9.45 -20.96
C SER A 160 38.52 8.48 -21.75
N SER A 161 38.36 8.58 -23.07
CA SER A 161 39.27 8.07 -24.08
C SER A 161 40.71 8.42 -23.69
N THR A 162 41.55 7.41 -23.47
CA THR A 162 42.98 7.54 -23.76
C THR A 162 43.25 6.71 -25.00
N SER A 163 43.47 7.44 -26.08
CA SER A 163 43.82 7.00 -27.41
C SER A 163 44.95 5.98 -27.44
N VAL A 164 44.83 5.03 -28.36
CA VAL A 164 45.95 4.30 -28.96
C VAL A 164 46.94 5.28 -29.57
N MET A 165 48.17 5.29 -29.05
CA MET A 165 49.47 5.53 -29.72
C MET A 165 50.50 4.94 -28.72
N VAL A 166 51.32 3.92 -28.96
CA VAL A 166 52.09 3.44 -30.12
C VAL A 166 52.24 1.92 -29.98
#